data_AF-A0AAW7ZCL7-F1
#
_entry.id   AF-A0AAW7ZCL7-F1
#
_cell.length_a   1.000
_cell.length_b   1.000
_cell.length_c   1.000
_cell.angle_alpha   90.00
_cell.angle_beta   90.00
_cell.angle_gamma   90.00
#
_symmetry.space_group_name_H-M   'P 1'
#
loop_
_entity.id
_entity.type
_entity.pdbx_description
1 polymer ?
#
loop_
_entity_poly.entity_id
_entity_poly.type
_entity_poly.pdbx_seq_one_letter_code
_entity_poly.pdbx_strand_id
1 'polypeptide(L)' 'MNMNDFADWVQDKMDSCNVHDEIETSKLMVEIMNKFFAVGKESNDISDSG' A
#
# COMPACT_ATOMS: atom_id res chain seq x y z
N MET A 1 -1.45 -8.53 6.00
CA MET A 1 -1.54 -7.22 6.71
C MET A 1 -3.00 -6.82 6.71
N ASN A 2 -3.61 -6.39 7.82
CA ASN A 2 -5.01 -5.93 7.77
C ASN A 2 -5.09 -4.49 7.22
N MET A 3 -6.29 -4.01 6.91
CA MET A 3 -6.45 -2.68 6.28
C MET A 3 -6.04 -1.51 7.19
N ASN A 4 -6.16 -1.65 8.51
CA ASN A 4 -5.72 -0.62 9.46
C ASN A 4 -4.19 -0.56 9.51
N ASP A 5 -3.52 -1.72 9.62
CA ASP A 5 -2.06 -1.80 9.59
C ASP A 5 -1.50 -1.24 8.27
N PHE A 6 -2.22 -1.44 7.16
CA PHE A 6 -1.87 -0.88 5.87
C PHE A 6 -1.98 0.65 5.85
N ALA A 7 -3.07 1.19 6.40
CA ALA A 7 -3.28 2.63 6.47
C ALA A 7 -2.19 3.33 7.30
N ASP A 8 -1.86 2.78 8.48
CA ASP A 8 -0.79 3.29 9.33
C ASP A 8 0.56 3.27 8.61
N TRP A 9 0.86 2.16 7.91
CA TRP A 9 2.08 2.04 7.12
C TRP A 9 2.14 3.05 5.96
N VAL A 10 1.04 3.31 5.27
CA VAL A 10 0.99 4.33 4.21
C VAL A 10 1.28 5.71 4.80
N GLN A 11 0.67 6.02 5.94
CA GLN A 11 0.85 7.30 6.60
C GLN A 11 2.31 7.51 7.02
N ASP A 12 2.93 6.54 7.69
CA ASP A 12 4.34 6.60 8.08
C ASP A 12 5.27 6.84 6.87
N LYS A 13 4.97 6.18 5.74
CA LYS A 13 5.75 6.34 4.51
C LYS A 13 5.60 7.72 3.91
N MET A 14 4.38 8.23 3.81
CA MET A 14 4.10 9.57 3.27
C MET A 14 4.68 10.67 4.17
N ASP A 15 4.62 10.52 5.49
CA ASP A 15 5.19 11.47 6.45
C ASP A 15 6.72 11.55 6.32
N SER A 16 7.37 10.44 5.92
CA SER A 16 8.82 10.40 5.67
C SER A 16 9.24 10.82 4.25
N CYS A 17 8.28 10.97 3.34
CA CYS A 17 8.55 11.23 1.92
C CYS A 17 8.80 12.73 1.67
N ASN A 18 9.81 13.05 0.88
CA ASN A 18 9.91 14.39 0.32
C ASN A 18 8.90 14.57 -0.81
N VAL A 19 7.70 15.03 -0.48
CA VAL A 19 6.59 15.22 -1.45
C VAL A 19 6.87 16.24 -2.55
N HIS A 20 7.93 17.05 -2.41
CA HIS A 20 8.38 17.98 -3.44
C HIS A 20 9.37 17.34 -4.44
N ASP A 21 9.89 16.14 -4.14
CA ASP A 21 10.61 15.30 -5.10
C ASP A 21 9.61 14.39 -5.82
N GLU A 22 9.31 14.75 -7.07
CA GLU A 22 8.37 14.02 -7.92
C GLU A 22 8.82 12.56 -8.18
N ILE A 23 10.13 12.32 -8.28
CA ILE A 23 10.68 10.99 -8.56
C ILE A 23 10.56 10.11 -7.32
N GLU A 24 10.84 10.64 -6.14
CA GLU A 24 10.64 9.92 -4.88
C GLU A 24 9.16 9.61 -4.65
N THR A 25 8.31 10.62 -4.82
CA THR A 25 6.86 10.50 -4.60
C THR A 25 6.23 9.49 -5.55
N SER A 26 6.58 9.52 -6.84
CA SER A 26 6.04 8.57 -7.82
C SER A 26 6.42 7.12 -7.51
N LYS A 27 7.65 6.87 -7.05
CA LYS A 27 8.08 5.53 -6.62
C LYS A 27 7.30 5.06 -5.40
N LEU A 28 7.10 5.94 -4.41
CA LEU A 28 6.34 5.61 -3.22
C LEU A 28 4.89 5.27 -3.55
N MET A 29 4.24 6.02 -4.44
CA MET A 29 2.87 5.74 -4.87
C MET A 29 2.74 4.37 -5.55
N VAL A 30 3.72 3.98 -6.38
CA VAL A 30 3.75 2.65 -6.99
C VAL A 30 3.91 1.55 -5.92
N GLU A 31 4.75 1.77 -4.91
CA GLU A 31 4.91 0.83 -3.79
C GLU A 31 3.59 0.65 -3.02
N ILE A 32 2.90 1.76 -2.71
CA ILE A 32 1.61 1.76 -2.02
C ILE A 32 0.56 0.96 -2.81
N MET A 33 0.45 1.20 -4.13
CA MET A 33 -0.51 0.49 -4.98
C MET A 33 -0.22 -1.01 -5.06
N ASN A 34 1.05 -1.39 -5.27
CA ASN A 34 1.43 -2.80 -5.32
C ASN A 34 1.08 -3.52 -4.02
N LYS A 35 1.32 -2.89 -2.87
CA LYS A 35 1.01 -3.47 -1.56
C LYS A 35 -0.50 -3.52 -1.31
N PHE A 36 -1.26 -2.50 -1.72
CA PHE A 36 -2.72 -2.52 -1.65
C PHE A 36 -3.33 -3.70 -2.41
N PHE A 37 -2.89 -3.95 -3.65
CA PHE A 37 -3.38 -5.08 -4.44
C PHE A 37 -2.96 -6.42 -3.85
N ALA A 38 -1.77 -6.53 -3.24
CA ALA A 38 -1.35 -7.74 -2.54
C ALA A 38 -2.25 -8.03 -1.33
N VAL A 39 -2.55 -7.02 -0.51
CA VAL A 39 -3.48 -7.13 0.64
C VAL A 39 -4.90 -7.51 0.18
N GLY A 40 -5.38 -6.89 -0.91
CA GLY A 40 -6.70 -7.21 -1.47
C GLY A 40 -6.78 -8.62 -2.06
N LYS A 41 -5.70 -9.11 -2.67
CA LYS A 41 -5.63 -10.48 -3.20
C LYS A 41 -5.64 -11.54 -2.09
N GLU A 42 -4.88 -11.33 -1.02
CA GLU A 42 -4.93 -12.21 0.17
C GLU A 42 -6.33 -12.27 0.80
N SER A 43 -7.11 -11.19 0.66
CA SER A 43 -8.48 -11.12 1.17
C SER A 43 -9.50 -11.84 0.28
N ASN A 44 -9.23 -11.95 -1.03
CA ASN A 44 -10.15 -12.54 -2.02
C ASN A 44 -9.91 -14.04 -2.24
N ASP A 45 -8.68 -14.53 -2.04
CA ASP A 45 -8.33 -15.96 -2.12
C ASP A 45 -8.95 -16.81 -0.99
N ILE A 46 -9.58 -16.18 0.02
CA ILE A 46 -10.39 -16.87 1.05
C ILE A 46 -11.82 -17.17 0.54
N SER A 47 -12.26 -16.56 -0.56
CA SER A 47 -13.63 -16.71 -1.09
C SER A 47 -13.77 -17.53 -2.38
N ASP A 48 -12.66 -17.98 -3.01
CA ASP A 48 -12.71 -18.77 -4.25
C ASP A 48 -12.31 -20.24 -4.03
N SER A 49 -12.84 -20.82 -2.94
CA SER A 49 -13.00 -22.27 -2.78
C SER A 49 -14.51 -22.57 -2.70
N GLY A 50 -15.20 -22.44 -3.84
CA GLY A 50 -16.64 -22.71 -3.97
C GLY A 50 -17.02 -23.02 -5.40
#